data_AF-A0A512C5B7-F1
#
_entry.id   AF-A0A512C5B7-F1
#
_cell.length_a   1.000
_cell.length_b   1.000
_cell.length_c   1.000
_cell.angle_alpha   90.00
_cell.angle_beta   90.00
_cell.angle_gamma   90.00
#
_symmetry.space_group_name_H-M   'P 1'
#
loop_
_entity.id
_entity.type
_entity.pdbx_description
1 polymer ?
#
loop_
_entity_poly.entity_id
_entity_poly.type
_entity_poly.pdbx_seq_one_letter_code
_entity_poly.pdbx_strand_id
1 'polypeptide(L)' 'MGYESAVGPVLVAVIAFIAFMTVLYWFVSYRFREVIIGFIVAGMVLELMVILPIWVVSI' A
#
# COMPACT_ATOMS: atom_id res chain seq x y z
N MET A 1 10.52 -10.75 -17.74
CA MET A 1 11.72 -10.47 -16.92
C MET A 1 11.87 -9.02 -16.48
N GLY A 2 11.38 -7.98 -17.20
CA GLY A 2 11.51 -6.58 -16.76
C GLY A 2 10.37 -6.06 -15.86
N TYR A 3 9.18 -6.66 -15.95
CA TYR A 3 7.99 -6.22 -15.21
C TYR A 3 8.01 -6.69 -13.74
N GLU A 4 8.36 -7.96 -13.51
CA GLU A 4 8.41 -8.56 -12.16
C GLU A 4 9.50 -7.92 -11.28
N SER A 5 10.64 -7.55 -11.87
CA SER A 5 11.75 -6.90 -11.17
C SER A 5 11.48 -5.42 -10.83
N ALA A 6 10.63 -4.73 -11.60
CA ALA A 6 10.19 -3.37 -11.30
C ALA A 6 9.04 -3.32 -10.27
N VAL A 7 8.19 -4.35 -10.24
CA VAL A 7 7.02 -4.42 -9.38
C VAL A 7 7.38 -4.75 -7.92
N GLY A 8 8.38 -5.59 -7.69
CA GLY A 8 8.85 -5.93 -6.34
C GLY A 8 9.21 -4.71 -5.47
N PRO A 9 10.11 -3.81 -5.93
CA PRO A 9 10.47 -2.61 -5.18
C PRO A 9 9.30 -1.66 -4.90
N VAL A 10 8.36 -1.54 -5.85
CA VAL A 10 7.17 -0.69 -5.69
C VAL A 10 6.23 -1.26 -4.63
N LEU A 11 6.00 -2.57 -4.64
CA LEU A 11 5.22 -3.26 -3.61
C LEU A 11 5.81 -3.08 -2.22
N VAL A 12 7.13 -3.23 -2.08
CA VAL A 12 7.83 -3.02 -0.81
C VAL A 12 7.65 -1.58 -0.31
N ALA A 13 7.74 -0.58 -1.19
CA ALA A 13 7.53 0.81 -0.82
C ALA A 13 6.09 1.09 -0.36
N VAL A 14 5.08 0.52 -1.05
CA VAL A 14 3.66 0.67 -0.69
C VAL A 14 3.37 0.01 0.66
N ILE A 15 3.87 -1.21 0.89
CA ILE A 15 3.70 -1.92 2.18
C ILE A 15 4.36 -1.15 3.32
N ALA A 16 5.57 -0.63 3.12
CA ALA A 16 6.27 0.19 4.12
C ALA A 16 5.49 1.46 4.45
N PHE A 17 4.89 2.10 3.45
CA PHE A 17 4.04 3.28 3.62
C PHE A 17 2.78 2.97 4.44
N ILE A 18 2.07 1.88 4.12
CA ILE A 18 0.88 1.45 4.86
C ILE A 18 1.23 1.13 6.32
N ALA A 19 2.33 0.41 6.56
CA ALA A 19 2.80 0.07 7.89
C ALA A 19 3.13 1.34 8.70
N PHE A 20 3.82 2.31 8.10
CA PHE A 20 4.14 3.58 8.73
C PHE A 20 2.88 4.38 9.11
N MET A 21 1.91 4.49 8.20
CA MET A 21 0.65 5.18 8.47
C MET A 21 -0.16 4.48 9.57
N THR A 22 -0.12 3.15 9.62
CA THR A 22 -0.78 2.35 10.67
C THR A 22 -0.14 2.61 12.04
N VAL A 23 1.18 2.74 12.11
CA VAL A 23 1.87 3.14 13.34
C VAL A 23 1.46 4.55 13.75
N LEU A 24 1.45 5.52 12.82
CA LEU A 24 1.03 6.89 13.11
C LEU A 24 -0.42 6.98 13.59
N TYR A 25 -1.32 6.14 13.07
CA TYR A 25 -2.72 6.09 13.50
C TYR A 25 -2.87 5.91 15.01
N TRP A 26 -1.97 5.15 15.64
CA TRP A 26 -1.98 4.93 17.09
C TRP A 26 -1.59 6.17 17.90
N PHE A 27 -0.67 6.99 17.39
CA PHE A 27 -0.13 8.15 18.12
C PHE A 27 -0.88 9.45 17.85
N VAL A 28 -1.77 9.47 16.86
CA VAL A 28 -2.38 10.68 16.35
C VAL A 28 -3.80 10.91 16.92
N SER A 29 -4.11 12.18 17.20
CA SER A 29 -5.41 12.63 17.71
C SER A 29 -6.57 12.31 16.75
N TYR A 30 -7.77 12.09 17.31
CA TYR A 30 -8.96 11.67 16.55
C TYR A 30 -9.26 12.50 15.30
N ARG A 31 -9.01 13.81 15.32
CA ARG A 31 -9.21 14.72 14.18
C ARG A 31 -8.36 14.38 12.94
N PHE A 32 -7.21 13.74 13.12
CA PHE A 32 -6.31 13.37 12.02
C PHE A 32 -6.38 11.87 11.69
N ARG A 33 -7.11 11.08 12.50
CA ARG A 33 -7.29 9.64 12.26
C ARG A 33 -8.04 9.36 10.97
N GLU A 34 -9.07 10.13 10.62
CA GLU A 34 -9.79 9.99 9.36
C GLU A 34 -8.87 10.15 8.15
N VAL A 35 -7.96 11.13 8.20
CA VAL A 35 -7.00 11.38 7.12
C VAL A 35 -6.02 10.21 7.00
N ILE A 36 -5.50 9.70 8.12
CA ILE A 36 -4.60 8.55 8.13
C ILE A 36 -5.29 7.28 7.62
N ILE A 37 -6.54 7.05 8.00
CA ILE A 37 -7.35 5.94 7.45
C ILE A 37 -7.47 6.09 5.94
N GLY A 38 -7.73 7.30 5.43
CA GLY A 38 -7.75 7.58 4.00
C GLY A 38 -6.44 7.20 3.29
N PHE A 39 -5.29 7.54 3.88
CA PHE A 39 -3.98 7.15 3.33
C PHE A 39 -3.72 5.65 3.38
N ILE A 40 -4.13 4.97 4.44
CA ILE A 40 -4.03 3.51 4.57
C ILE A 40 -4.85 2.81 3.48
N VAL A 41 -6.13 3.23 3.32
CA VAL A 41 -7.02 2.66 2.30
C VAL A 41 -6.49 2.92 0.89
N ALA A 42 -6.00 4.13 0.61
CA ALA A 42 -5.39 4.44 -0.68
C ALA A 42 -4.15 3.57 -0.97
N GLY A 43 -3.32 3.32 0.05
CA GLY A 43 -2.18 2.40 -0.05
C GLY A 43 -2.62 0.97 -0.37
N MET A 44 -3.64 0.46 0.30
CA MET A 44 -4.19 -0.89 0.05
C MET A 44 -4.78 -1.02 -1.37
N VAL A 45 -5.45 0.02 -1.87
CA VAL A 45 -5.99 0.03 -3.24
C VAL A 45 -4.86 0.00 -4.27
N LEU A 46 -3.79 0.76 -4.05
CA LEU A 46 -2.60 0.73 -4.90
C LEU A 46 -1.94 -0.66 -4.89
N GLU A 47 -1.81 -1.27 -3.72
CA GLU A 47 -1.29 -2.64 -3.59
C GLU A 47 -2.13 -3.63 -4.41
N LEU A 48 -3.46 -3.57 -4.28
CA LEU A 48 -4.37 -4.42 -5.05
C LEU A 48 -4.23 -4.20 -6.56
N MET A 49 -4.16 -2.94 -7.01
CA MET A 49 -3.98 -2.60 -8.43
C MET A 49 -2.67 -3.13 -9.01
N VAL A 50 -1.62 -3.24 -8.18
CA VAL A 50 -0.33 -3.79 -8.60
C VAL A 50 -0.35 -5.33 -8.59
N ILE A 51 -0.94 -5.95 -7.57
CA ILE A 51 -0.97 -7.42 -7.42
C ILE A 51 -1.94 -8.08 -8.40
N LEU A 52 -3.13 -7.51 -8.62
CA LEU A 52 -4.18 -8.08 -9.46
C LEU A 52 -3.71 -8.44 -10.89
N PRO A 53 -3.03 -7.55 -11.65
CA PRO A 53 -2.52 -7.91 -12.97
C PRO A 53 -1.42 -8.98 -12.93
N ILE A 54 -0.61 -9.07 -11.86
CA ILE A 54 0.37 -10.16 -11.71
C ILE A 54 -0.35 -11.50 -11.59
N TRP A 55 -1.40 -11.54 -10.77
CA TRP A 55 -2.22 -12.73 -10.58
C TRP A 55 -2.94 -13.16 -11.86
N VAL A 56 -3.53 -12.22 -12.60
CA VAL A 56 -4.22 -12.47 -13.86
C VAL A 56 -3.27 -12.97 -14.96
N VAL A 57 -2.03 -12.46 -15.01
CA VAL A 57 -1.02 -12.90 -15.98
C VAL A 57 -0.38 -14.24 -15.60
N SER A 58 -0.46 -14.64 -14.34
CA SER A 58 0.13 -15.91 -13.84
C SER A 58 -0.81 -17.12 -13.94
N ILE A 59 -2.04 -16.94 -14.46
CA ILE A 59 -3.05 -17.98 -14.72
C ILE A 59 -3.03 -18.35 -16.21
#